data_AF-A0A0T5NV28-F1
#
_entry.id   AF-A0A0T5NV28-F1
#
_cell.length_a   1.000
_cell.length_b   1.000
_cell.length_c   1.000
_cell.angle_alpha   90.00
_cell.angle_beta   90.00
_cell.angle_gamma   90.00
#
_symmetry.space_group_name_H-M   'P 1'
#
loop_
_entity.id
_entity.type
_entity.pdbx_description
1 polymer ?
#
loop_
_entity_poly.entity_id
_entity_poly.type
_entity_poly.pdbx_seq_one_letter_code
_entity_poly.pdbx_strand_id
1 'polypeptide(L)'
;MRLLAILALPLLLGGCDAANDAADAIARDRAKAVVNGIVAQRFPGVTVAPVTDCIIDAASAGEIITIARDSVGGVQPATVELVVDIASRPDSVQCIAENGLVLLGR
;
A
#
# COMPACT_ATOMS: atom_id res chain seq x y z
N MET A 1 31.52 -34.98 10.70
CA MET A 1 31.44 -33.68 10.00
C MET A 1 30.28 -33.57 9.01
N ARG A 2 29.74 -34.67 8.44
CA ARG A 2 28.59 -34.61 7.49
C ARG A 2 27.20 -34.45 8.13
N LEU A 3 27.03 -34.78 9.42
CA LEU A 3 25.76 -34.65 10.15
C LEU A 3 25.45 -33.22 10.61
N LEU A 4 26.45 -32.34 10.71
CA LEU A 4 26.26 -30.94 11.10
C LEU A 4 25.66 -30.08 9.97
N ALA A 5 25.82 -30.49 8.71
CA ALA A 5 25.30 -29.75 7.55
C ALA A 5 23.79 -29.92 7.34
N ILE A 6 23.16 -30.94 7.93
CA ILE A 6 21.74 -31.26 7.74
C ILE A 6 20.84 -30.47 8.71
N LEU A 7 21.38 -29.98 9.83
CA LEU A 7 20.62 -29.19 10.82
C LEU A 7 20.52 -27.68 10.49
N ALA A 8 21.26 -27.18 9.50
CA ALA A 8 21.26 -25.75 9.13
C ALA A 8 20.21 -25.39 8.06
N LEU A 9 19.59 -26.38 7.41
CA LEU A 9 18.66 -26.17 6.30
C LEU A 9 17.28 -25.57 6.68
N PRO A 10 16.68 -25.81 7.88
CA PRO A 10 15.35 -25.26 8.18
C PRO A 10 15.36 -23.77 8.56
N LEU A 11 16.53 -23.19 8.86
CA LEU A 11 16.65 -21.76 9.22
C LEU A 11 16.55 -20.81 8.02
N LEU A 12 16.66 -21.32 6.80
CA LEU A 12 16.59 -20.51 5.58
C LEU A 12 15.15 -20.19 5.15
N LEU A 13 14.15 -20.98 5.56
CA LEU A 13 12.76 -20.76 5.14
C LEU A 13 12.13 -19.54 5.85
N GLY A 14 12.39 -19.36 7.14
CA GLY A 14 11.84 -18.21 7.88
C GLY A 14 12.46 -16.85 7.51
N GLY A 15 13.58 -16.84 6.77
CA GLY A 15 14.20 -15.59 6.30
C GLY A 15 13.50 -14.98 5.09
N CYS A 16 12.85 -15.80 4.25
CA CYS A 16 12.14 -15.31 3.07
C CYS A 16 10.85 -14.57 3.44
N ASP A 17 10.08 -15.06 4.42
CA ASP A 17 8.85 -14.40 4.86
C ASP A 17 9.16 -13.03 5.48
N ALA A 18 10.12 -12.97 6.42
CA ALA A 18 10.52 -11.72 7.05
C ALA A 18 11.08 -10.69 6.05
N ALA A 19 11.84 -11.13 5.04
CA ALA A 19 12.32 -10.25 3.98
C ALA A 19 11.19 -9.77 3.06
N ASN A 20 10.20 -10.62 2.78
CA ASN A 20 9.07 -10.29 1.94
C ASN A 20 8.11 -9.31 2.64
N ASP A 21 7.87 -9.50 3.95
CA ASP A 21 7.09 -8.58 4.77
C ASP A 21 7.73 -7.19 4.84
N ALA A 22 9.06 -7.14 5.03
CA ALA A 22 9.79 -5.88 5.02
C ALA A 22 9.72 -5.18 3.65
N ALA A 23 9.82 -5.94 2.56
CA ALA A 23 9.69 -5.41 1.21
C ALA A 23 8.28 -4.88 0.93
N ASP A 24 7.23 -5.60 1.36
CA ASP A 24 5.83 -5.17 1.23
C ASP A 24 5.57 -3.88 2.02
N ALA A 25 6.04 -3.81 3.27
CA ALA A 25 5.91 -2.61 4.09
C ALA A 25 6.55 -1.38 3.42
N ILE A 26 7.76 -1.53 2.88
CA ILE A 26 8.45 -0.46 2.15
C ILE A 26 7.65 -0.07 0.89
N ALA A 27 7.15 -1.04 0.13
CA ALA A 27 6.37 -0.77 -1.07
C ALA A 27 5.08 -0.01 -0.72
N ARG A 28 4.38 -0.42 0.35
CA ARG A 28 3.20 0.27 0.87
C ARG A 28 3.52 1.70 1.29
N ASP A 29 4.59 1.94 2.03
CA ASP A 29 4.98 3.30 2.45
C ASP A 29 5.25 4.22 1.26
N ARG A 30 5.95 3.69 0.23
CA ARG A 30 6.21 4.44 -1.01
C ARG A 30 4.93 4.71 -1.79
N ALA A 31 4.04 3.72 -1.88
CA ALA A 31 2.76 3.90 -2.53
C ALA A 31 1.88 4.92 -1.79
N LYS A 32 1.84 4.88 -0.45
CA LYS A 32 1.13 5.87 0.39
C LYS A 32 1.57 7.30 0.10
N ALA A 33 2.88 7.54 -0.04
CA ALA A 33 3.38 8.88 -0.37
C ALA A 33 2.84 9.39 -1.72
N VAL A 34 2.79 8.52 -2.73
CA VAL A 34 2.24 8.85 -4.06
C VAL A 34 0.74 9.08 -4.01
N VAL A 35 -0.02 8.15 -3.41
CA VAL A 35 -1.49 8.24 -3.31
C VAL A 35 -1.90 9.47 -2.51
N ASN A 36 -1.22 9.77 -1.40
CA ASN A 36 -1.47 10.97 -0.60
C ASN A 36 -1.30 12.24 -1.45
N GLY A 37 -0.22 12.31 -2.25
CA GLY A 37 -0.02 13.42 -3.18
C GLY A 37 -1.14 13.56 -4.24
N ILE A 38 -1.64 12.45 -4.77
CA ILE A 38 -2.75 12.44 -5.74
C ILE A 38 -4.05 12.91 -5.08
N VAL A 39 -4.39 12.36 -3.91
CA VAL A 39 -5.62 12.67 -3.18
C VAL A 39 -5.61 14.12 -2.70
N ALA A 40 -4.49 14.62 -2.18
CA ALA A 40 -4.35 16.01 -1.76
C ALA A 40 -4.57 17.00 -2.91
N GLN A 41 -4.14 16.65 -4.13
CA GLN A 41 -4.35 17.49 -5.31
C GLN A 41 -5.78 17.43 -5.84
N ARG A 42 -6.44 16.27 -5.77
CA ARG A 42 -7.78 16.06 -6.33
C ARG A 42 -8.92 16.40 -5.38
N PHE A 43 -8.71 16.24 -4.08
CA PHE A 43 -9.71 16.43 -3.05
C PHE A 43 -9.16 17.40 -1.98
N PRO A 44 -9.04 18.70 -2.30
CA PRO A 44 -8.63 19.68 -1.31
C PRO A 44 -9.68 19.79 -0.20
N GLY A 45 -9.25 19.64 1.06
CA GLY A 45 -10.11 19.78 2.24
C GLY A 45 -10.60 18.48 2.88
N VAL A 46 -10.29 17.31 2.30
CA VAL A 46 -10.50 16.02 3.00
C VAL A 46 -9.28 15.63 3.82
N THR A 47 -9.48 14.90 4.91
CA THR A 47 -8.38 14.26 5.64
C THR A 47 -7.79 13.17 4.74
N VAL A 48 -6.60 13.42 4.20
CA VAL A 48 -6.01 12.60 3.13
C VAL A 48 -5.51 11.24 3.63
N ALA A 49 -5.01 11.18 4.87
CA ALA A 49 -4.41 9.96 5.40
C ALA A 49 -5.38 8.76 5.48
N PRO A 50 -6.59 8.88 6.07
CA PRO A 50 -7.55 7.78 6.11
C PRO A 50 -7.97 7.28 4.72
N VAL A 51 -8.15 8.21 3.77
CA VAL A 51 -8.51 7.86 2.39
C VAL A 51 -7.36 7.11 1.71
N THR A 52 -6.13 7.56 1.92
CA THR A 52 -4.93 6.93 1.39
C THR A 52 -4.76 5.51 1.93
N ASP A 53 -4.96 5.32 3.23
CA ASP A 53 -4.84 4.01 3.86
C ASP A 53 -5.89 3.03 3.30
N CYS A 54 -7.15 3.44 3.17
CA CYS A 54 -8.19 2.61 2.56
C CYS A 54 -7.86 2.19 1.10
N ILE A 55 -7.29 3.10 0.30
CA ILE A 55 -6.88 2.79 -1.08
C ILE A 55 -5.74 1.77 -1.09
N ILE A 56 -4.75 1.93 -0.22
CA ILE A 56 -3.58 1.02 -0.16
C ILE A 56 -3.96 -0.36 0.38
N ASP A 57 -4.95 -0.44 1.27
CA ASP A 57 -5.42 -1.70 1.83
C ASP A 57 -6.28 -2.49 0.84
N ALA A 58 -7.04 -1.80 -0.04
CA ALA A 58 -7.81 -2.42 -1.11
C ALA A 58 -6.98 -2.75 -2.38
N ALA A 59 -5.73 -2.30 -2.44
CA ALA A 59 -4.83 -2.55 -3.57
C ALA A 59 -4.15 -3.92 -3.47
N SER A 60 -3.98 -4.59 -4.61
CA SER A 60 -3.14 -5.79 -4.70
C SER A 60 -1.65 -5.45 -4.64
N ALA A 61 -0.82 -6.44 -4.28
CA ALA A 61 0.64 -6.25 -4.20
C ALA A 61 1.25 -5.72 -5.52
N GLY A 62 0.76 -6.18 -6.67
CA GLY A 62 1.24 -5.71 -7.98
C GLY A 62 0.89 -4.24 -8.26
N GLU A 63 -0.30 -3.81 -7.84
CA GLU A 63 -0.74 -2.42 -7.94
C GLU A 63 0.06 -1.51 -7.00
N ILE A 64 0.30 -1.96 -5.76
CA ILE A 64 1.15 -1.26 -4.79
C ILE A 64 2.55 -1.03 -5.36
N ILE A 65 3.18 -2.07 -5.91
CA ILE A 65 4.52 -1.95 -6.53
C ILE A 65 4.47 -0.97 -7.71
N THR A 66 3.42 -1.01 -8.53
CA THR A 66 3.26 -0.10 -9.67
C THR A 66 3.19 1.36 -9.21
N ILE A 67 2.35 1.65 -8.21
CA ILE A 67 2.21 2.99 -7.63
C ILE A 67 3.51 3.42 -6.93
N ALA A 68 4.16 2.53 -6.18
CA ALA A 68 5.38 2.81 -5.44
C ALA A 68 6.55 3.23 -6.34
N ARG A 69 6.66 2.65 -7.54
CA ARG A 69 7.73 2.98 -8.50
C ARG A 69 7.66 4.43 -8.97
N ASP A 70 6.45 4.99 -9.08
CA ASP A 70 6.24 6.38 -9.48
C ASP A 70 6.64 7.39 -8.38
N SER A 71 6.94 6.92 -7.16
CA SER A 71 7.50 7.78 -6.10
C SER A 71 8.89 8.35 -6.45
N VAL A 72 9.61 7.72 -7.37
CA VAL A 72 10.96 8.14 -7.78
C VAL A 72 10.96 8.84 -9.14
N GLY A 73 10.11 8.37 -10.07
CA GLY A 73 10.03 8.89 -11.44
C GLY A 73 9.05 10.05 -11.65
N GLY A 74 8.21 10.33 -10.64
CA GLY A 74 7.05 11.23 -10.77
C GLY A 74 5.78 10.46 -11.12
N VAL A 75 4.63 11.04 -10.75
CA VAL A 75 3.32 10.41 -10.91
C VAL A 75 2.87 10.46 -12.37
N GLN A 76 2.65 9.30 -12.97
CA GLN A 76 2.16 9.19 -14.33
C GLN A 76 0.63 9.26 -14.40
N PRO A 77 0.03 9.68 -15.55
CA PRO A 77 -1.43 9.71 -15.71
C PRO A 77 -2.10 8.35 -15.46
N ALA A 78 -1.48 7.27 -15.95
CA ALA A 78 -1.97 5.91 -15.74
C ALA A 78 -2.00 5.52 -14.25
N THR A 79 -1.08 6.04 -13.44
CA THR A 79 -1.04 5.81 -11.99
C THR A 79 -2.18 6.56 -11.29
N VAL A 80 -2.52 7.76 -11.76
CA VAL A 80 -3.71 8.47 -11.27
C VAL A 80 -4.98 7.69 -11.60
N GLU A 81 -5.11 7.19 -12.83
CA GLU A 81 -6.26 6.35 -13.23
C GLU A 81 -6.35 5.07 -12.39
N LEU A 82 -5.23 4.39 -12.16
CA LEU A 82 -5.17 3.21 -11.29
C LEU A 82 -5.61 3.53 -9.86
N VAL A 83 -5.13 4.63 -9.28
CA VAL A 83 -5.53 5.04 -7.92
C VAL A 83 -7.02 5.37 -7.85
N VAL A 84 -7.58 5.99 -8.88
CA VAL A 84 -9.02 6.29 -8.95
C VAL A 84 -9.85 5.00 -9.11
N ASP A 85 -9.39 4.05 -9.93
CA ASP A 85 -10.01 2.73 -10.06
C ASP A 85 -10.07 2.02 -8.69
N ILE A 86 -8.93 1.92 -8.00
CA ILE A 86 -8.84 1.31 -6.68
C ILE A 86 -9.74 2.04 -5.68
N ALA A 87 -9.72 3.37 -5.66
CA ALA A 87 -10.56 4.18 -4.78
C ALA A 87 -12.07 3.97 -5.02
N SER A 88 -12.45 3.59 -6.24
CA SER A 88 -13.84 3.35 -6.63
C SER A 88 -14.31 1.92 -6.31
N ARG A 89 -13.41 1.03 -5.86
CA ARG A 89 -13.77 -0.34 -5.48
C ARG A 89 -14.65 -0.35 -4.22
N PRO A 90 -15.53 -1.35 -4.08
CA PRO A 90 -16.44 -1.45 -2.93
C PRO A 90 -15.71 -1.40 -1.58
N ASP A 91 -14.55 -2.07 -1.46
CA ASP A 91 -13.78 -2.15 -0.22
C ASP A 91 -13.22 -0.77 0.17
N SER A 92 -12.64 -0.04 -0.79
CA SER A 92 -12.15 1.33 -0.60
C SER A 92 -13.28 2.27 -0.20
N VAL A 93 -14.40 2.25 -0.93
CA VAL A 93 -15.54 3.13 -0.67
C VAL A 93 -16.14 2.87 0.71
N GLN A 94 -16.27 1.60 1.11
CA GLN A 94 -16.76 1.23 2.45
C GLN A 94 -15.81 1.71 3.54
N CYS A 95 -14.51 1.44 3.42
CA CYS A 95 -13.51 1.89 4.38
C CYS A 95 -13.48 3.42 4.52
N ILE A 96 -13.57 4.15 3.40
CA ILE A 96 -13.60 5.62 3.40
C ILE A 96 -14.85 6.13 4.11
N ALA A 97 -16.02 5.53 3.84
CA ALA A 97 -17.27 5.90 4.49
C ALA A 97 -17.21 5.65 6.01
N GLU A 98 -16.70 4.50 6.45
CA GLU A 98 -16.50 4.19 7.87
C GLU A 98 -15.57 5.18 8.57
N ASN A 99 -14.43 5.50 7.95
CA ASN A 99 -13.51 6.49 8.48
C ASN A 99 -14.13 7.90 8.50
N GLY A 100 -14.94 8.25 7.50
CA GLY A 100 -15.69 9.50 7.46
C GLY A 100 -16.71 9.62 8.60
N LEU A 101 -17.42 8.54 8.91
CA LEU A 101 -18.37 8.49 10.03
C LEU A 101 -17.67 8.66 11.39
N VAL A 102 -16.48 8.07 11.56
CA VAL A 102 -15.66 8.25 12.76
C VAL A 102 -15.22 9.72 12.94
N LEU A 103 -14.94 10.42 11.85
CA LEU A 103 -14.57 11.85 11.88
C LEU A 103 -15.75 12.78 12.18
N LEU A 104 -16.97 12.41 11.79
CA LEU A 104 -18.19 13.20 12.03
C LEU A 104 -18.86 12.89 13.38
N GLY A 105 -18.59 11.70 13.95
CA GLY A 105 -19.15 11.25 15.23
C GLY A 105 -18.37 11.67 16.46
N ARG A 106 -17.34 12.53 16.32
CA ARG A 106 -16.48 12.98 17.41
C ARG A 106 -16.61 14.48 17.66
#